data_AF-A0A6P0TXN3-F1
#
_entry.id   AF-A0A6P0TXN3-F1
#
_cell.length_a   1.000
_cell.length_b   1.000
_cell.length_c   1.000
_cell.angle_alpha   90.00
_cell.angle_beta   90.00
_cell.angle_gamma   90.00
#
_symmetry.space_group_name_H-M   'P 1'
#
loop_
_entity.id
_entity.type
_entity.pdbx_description
1 polymer ?
#
loop_
_entity_poly.entity_id
_entity_poly.type
_entity_poly.pdbx_seq_one_letter_code
_entity_poly.pdbx_strand_id
1 'polypeptide(L)'
;MNKITGRNFQVDEKEKIVQLTRDYGVQIDERNIDCYSNIGIEGWWGENGLHVGLHYMNSIRGKFVIDLLKQYQISNFHQIIEVGCGGGIFCEYIAKQGYNILGIDVSSGAISVAQEHALMNNLTINYQTASVYELPFADQSFDVVMSSDFLEHIEDLETAIYEMSRILKHNGLFIFDTIYRSENSVQYFMSLESQDKIPPGTHDPFLFVKPEELEALTTKYGIELARDDRNPYGLLIESIEFIDGCFQLKSIKEKDNFGTYIGYGIKTKEDE
;
A
#
# COMPACT_ATOMS: atom_id res chain seq x y z
N MET A 1 -14.93 23.51 3.42
CA MET A 1 -13.79 22.92 2.70
C MET A 1 -14.09 21.44 2.61
N ASN A 2 -14.14 20.89 1.40
CA ASN A 2 -14.67 19.55 1.16
C ASN A 2 -13.68 18.50 1.67
N LYS A 3 -14.17 17.60 2.54
CA LYS A 3 -13.44 16.42 3.01
C LYS A 3 -13.15 15.52 1.81
N ILE A 4 -11.91 15.10 1.64
CA ILE A 4 -11.52 14.09 0.67
C ILE A 4 -11.68 12.72 1.35
N THR A 5 -12.90 12.19 1.28
CA THR A 5 -13.20 10.79 1.60
C THR A 5 -13.59 10.09 0.30
N GLY A 6 -13.11 8.87 0.06
CA GLY A 6 -13.05 8.06 -1.18
C GLY A 6 -14.29 7.98 -2.08
N ARG A 7 -14.84 9.13 -2.49
CA ARG A 7 -16.02 9.26 -3.36
C ARG A 7 -15.91 10.46 -4.31
N ASN A 8 -14.72 11.00 -4.54
CA ASN A 8 -14.47 12.07 -5.52
C ASN A 8 -14.45 11.52 -6.95
N PHE A 9 -15.57 10.93 -7.38
CA PHE A 9 -15.77 10.52 -8.76
C PHE A 9 -16.41 11.65 -9.56
N GLN A 10 -15.95 11.85 -10.79
CA GLN A 10 -16.83 12.48 -11.77
C GLN A 10 -18.02 11.54 -12.03
N VAL A 11 -19.23 12.09 -12.21
CA VAL A 11 -20.47 11.30 -12.34
C VAL A 11 -20.32 10.22 -13.42
N ASP A 12 -19.72 10.57 -14.55
CA ASP A 12 -19.49 9.67 -15.69
C ASP A 12 -18.52 8.52 -15.37
N GLU A 13 -17.52 8.76 -14.52
CA GLU A 13 -16.55 7.75 -14.09
C GLU A 13 -17.22 6.73 -13.15
N LYS A 14 -18.10 7.22 -12.27
CA LYS A 14 -18.85 6.38 -11.34
C LYS A 14 -19.78 5.41 -12.07
N GLU A 15 -20.54 5.89 -13.05
CA GLU A 15 -21.48 5.05 -13.81
C GLU A 15 -20.77 3.92 -14.56
N LYS A 16 -19.60 4.20 -15.13
CA LYS A 16 -18.77 3.20 -15.81
C LYS A 16 -18.23 2.13 -14.87
N ILE A 17 -17.72 2.52 -13.69
CA ILE A 17 -17.22 1.55 -12.70
C ILE A 17 -18.36 0.65 -12.19
N VAL A 18 -19.54 1.21 -11.94
CA VAL A 18 -20.73 0.41 -11.58
C VAL A 18 -21.10 -0.57 -12.68
N GLN A 19 -21.02 -0.17 -13.95
CA GLN A 19 -21.30 -1.09 -15.05
C GLN A 19 -20.24 -2.18 -15.15
N LEU A 20 -18.95 -1.83 -15.08
CA LEU A 20 -17.85 -2.79 -15.16
C LEU A 20 -17.91 -3.85 -14.04
N THR A 21 -18.11 -3.43 -12.79
CA THR A 21 -18.25 -4.36 -11.65
C THR A 21 -19.40 -5.35 -11.85
N ARG A 22 -20.56 -4.87 -12.33
CA ARG A 22 -21.70 -5.73 -12.69
C ARG A 22 -21.38 -6.71 -13.81
N ASP A 23 -20.62 -6.29 -14.82
CA ASP A 23 -20.22 -7.15 -15.95
C ASP A 23 -19.35 -8.33 -15.48
N TYR A 24 -18.58 -8.16 -14.40
CA TYR A 24 -17.82 -9.24 -13.74
C TYR A 24 -18.59 -9.99 -12.64
N GLY A 25 -19.88 -9.68 -12.42
CA GLY A 25 -20.69 -10.30 -11.39
C GLY A 25 -20.28 -9.92 -9.95
N VAL A 26 -19.45 -8.89 -9.80
CA VAL A 26 -19.03 -8.37 -8.49
C VAL A 26 -20.08 -7.35 -8.02
N GLN A 27 -20.64 -7.59 -6.84
CA GLN A 27 -21.45 -6.57 -6.17
C GLN A 27 -20.50 -5.57 -5.50
N ILE A 28 -20.68 -4.29 -5.81
CA ILE A 28 -20.11 -3.21 -5.01
C ILE A 28 -20.88 -3.22 -3.69
N ASP A 29 -20.30 -3.86 -2.69
CA ASP A 29 -20.76 -3.85 -1.30
C ASP A 29 -19.68 -3.20 -0.41
N GLU A 30 -19.93 -3.08 0.89
CA GLU A 30 -18.90 -2.64 1.85
C GLU A 30 -17.67 -3.57 1.81
N ARG A 31 -16.45 -2.99 1.89
CA ARG A 31 -15.17 -3.72 1.91
C ARG A 31 -15.22 -4.87 2.92
N ASN A 32 -14.82 -6.08 2.51
CA ASN A 32 -14.82 -7.23 3.41
C ASN A 32 -13.51 -7.33 4.21
N ILE A 33 -13.45 -6.69 5.38
CA ILE A 33 -12.24 -6.73 6.23
C ILE A 33 -11.90 -8.15 6.75
N ASP A 34 -12.84 -9.09 6.71
CA ASP A 34 -12.62 -10.47 7.15
C ASP A 34 -11.65 -11.22 6.23
N CYS A 35 -11.52 -10.81 4.96
CA CYS A 35 -10.55 -11.42 4.04
C CYS A 35 -9.09 -11.17 4.45
N TYR A 36 -8.85 -10.23 5.37
CA TYR A 36 -7.52 -9.97 5.96
C TYR A 36 -7.42 -10.52 7.39
N SER A 37 -8.51 -10.46 8.15
CA SER A 37 -8.49 -10.71 9.59
C SER A 37 -8.61 -12.18 9.98
N ASN A 38 -9.37 -12.98 9.21
CA ASN A 38 -9.79 -14.32 9.63
C ASN A 38 -9.20 -15.46 8.79
N ILE A 39 -8.20 -15.17 7.96
CA ILE A 39 -7.61 -16.13 7.00
C ILE A 39 -6.43 -16.92 7.58
N GLY A 40 -5.95 -16.53 8.77
CA GLY A 40 -4.87 -17.21 9.48
C GLY A 40 -3.52 -17.21 8.76
N ILE A 41 -2.57 -17.95 9.32
CA ILE A 41 -1.20 -18.04 8.80
C ILE A 41 -1.15 -18.66 7.40
N GLU A 42 -1.96 -19.68 7.11
CA GLU A 42 -2.02 -20.30 5.78
C GLU A 42 -2.56 -19.34 4.71
N GLY A 43 -3.50 -18.46 5.05
CA GLY A 43 -4.01 -17.46 4.12
C GLY A 43 -3.00 -16.36 3.78
N TRP A 44 -2.20 -15.94 4.76
CA TRP A 44 -1.19 -14.89 4.60
C TRP A 44 0.15 -15.41 4.05
N TRP A 45 0.60 -16.57 4.51
CA TRP A 45 1.96 -17.10 4.31
C TRP A 45 2.01 -18.46 3.61
N GLY A 46 0.87 -19.11 3.37
CA GLY A 46 0.82 -20.40 2.67
C GLY A 46 1.17 -20.29 1.18
N GLU A 47 1.73 -21.36 0.61
CA GLU A 47 2.14 -21.42 -0.80
C GLU A 47 0.97 -21.20 -1.79
N ASN A 48 -0.25 -21.54 -1.37
CA ASN A 48 -1.49 -21.29 -2.10
C ASN A 48 -2.42 -20.34 -1.32
N GLY A 49 -1.86 -19.52 -0.43
CA GLY A 49 -2.59 -18.58 0.39
C GLY A 49 -3.22 -17.46 -0.45
N LEU A 50 -4.25 -16.83 0.12
CA LEU A 50 -5.01 -15.74 -0.53
C LEU A 50 -4.14 -14.51 -0.83
N HIS A 51 -3.05 -14.33 -0.07
CA HIS A 51 -2.12 -13.21 -0.22
C HIS A 51 -0.80 -13.61 -0.89
N VAL A 52 -0.73 -14.78 -1.54
CA VAL A 52 0.48 -15.23 -2.27
C VAL A 52 0.99 -14.19 -3.28
N GLY A 53 0.08 -13.40 -3.83
CA GLY A 53 0.42 -12.31 -4.76
C GLY A 53 1.38 -11.27 -4.20
N LEU A 54 1.20 -10.92 -2.92
CA LEU A 54 2.03 -9.93 -2.23
C LEU A 54 3.48 -10.40 -2.07
N HIS A 55 3.70 -11.72 -1.94
CA HIS A 55 5.04 -12.30 -1.87
C HIS A 55 5.81 -12.13 -3.18
N TYR A 56 5.13 -12.31 -4.31
CA TYR A 56 5.73 -12.08 -5.62
C TYR A 56 6.04 -10.60 -5.84
N MET A 57 5.15 -9.70 -5.40
CA MET A 57 5.37 -8.25 -5.48
C MET A 57 6.62 -7.78 -4.74
N ASN A 58 6.96 -8.40 -3.60
CA ASN A 58 8.17 -8.07 -2.83
C ASN A 58 9.46 -8.16 -3.64
N SER A 59 9.53 -8.99 -4.70
CA SER A 59 10.72 -9.06 -5.56
C SER A 59 10.99 -7.75 -6.32
N ILE A 60 9.94 -6.98 -6.57
CA ILE A 60 9.94 -5.72 -7.30
C ILE A 60 9.98 -4.55 -6.30
N ARG A 61 8.90 -4.38 -5.52
CA ARG A 61 8.78 -3.27 -4.56
C ARG A 61 9.88 -3.31 -3.51
N GLY A 62 10.23 -4.51 -3.03
CA GLY A 62 11.27 -4.67 -2.03
C GLY A 62 12.63 -4.25 -2.54
N LYS A 63 12.96 -4.55 -3.80
CA LYS A 63 14.20 -4.07 -4.41
C LYS A 63 14.21 -2.54 -4.48
N PHE A 64 13.13 -1.93 -4.97
CA PHE A 64 12.99 -0.48 -5.05
C PHE A 64 13.18 0.20 -3.68
N VAL A 65 12.48 -0.28 -2.66
CA VAL A 65 12.58 0.25 -1.29
C VAL A 65 14.00 0.11 -0.75
N ILE A 66 14.62 -1.07 -0.88
CA ILE A 66 15.98 -1.29 -0.36
C ILE A 66 17.02 -0.40 -1.04
N ASP A 67 16.88 -0.16 -2.35
CA ASP A 67 17.76 0.76 -3.07
C ASP A 67 17.56 2.21 -2.60
N LEU A 68 16.33 2.64 -2.34
CA LEU A 68 16.03 3.95 -1.73
C LEU A 68 16.61 4.09 -0.33
N LEU A 69 16.38 3.09 0.55
CA LEU A 69 16.92 3.11 1.91
C LEU A 69 18.45 3.25 1.88
N LYS A 70 19.15 2.54 0.99
CA LYS A 70 20.60 2.66 0.80
C LYS A 70 21.02 4.04 0.28
N GLN A 71 20.34 4.57 -0.72
CA GLN A 71 20.66 5.87 -1.31
C GLN A 71 20.54 7.00 -0.28
N TYR A 72 19.48 6.98 0.54
CA TYR A 72 19.25 7.94 1.60
C TYR A 72 20.02 7.62 2.89
N GLN A 73 20.91 6.62 2.84
CA GLN A 73 21.76 6.21 3.96
C GLN A 73 20.96 5.86 5.23
N ILE A 74 19.75 5.35 5.04
CA ILE A 74 18.96 4.76 6.11
C ILE A 74 19.73 3.54 6.61
N SER A 75 19.77 3.41 7.94
CA SER A 75 20.49 2.36 8.64
C SER A 75 19.56 1.71 9.66
N ASN A 76 20.03 0.64 10.30
CA ASN A 76 19.30 -0.05 11.35
C ASN A 76 19.04 0.78 12.62
N PHE A 77 19.66 1.96 12.78
CA PHE A 77 19.37 2.88 13.88
C PHE A 77 18.16 3.78 13.60
N HIS A 78 17.77 3.92 12.34
CA HIS A 78 16.63 4.74 11.94
C HIS A 78 15.31 4.01 12.24
N GLN A 79 14.28 4.78 12.55
CA GLN A 79 12.96 4.29 12.86
C GLN A 79 12.16 4.18 11.56
N ILE A 80 11.79 2.95 11.18
CA ILE A 80 10.96 2.64 10.01
C ILE A 80 9.62 2.10 10.51
N ILE A 81 8.53 2.56 9.91
CA ILE A 81 7.18 2.02 10.14
C ILE A 81 6.52 1.64 8.82
N GLU A 82 5.84 0.49 8.81
CA GLU A 82 4.86 0.14 7.78
C GLU A 82 3.45 0.28 8.34
N VAL A 83 2.64 1.12 7.68
CA VAL A 83 1.24 1.35 8.00
C VAL A 83 0.37 0.47 7.11
N GLY A 84 -0.48 -0.36 7.72
CA GLY A 84 -1.26 -1.37 7.01
C GLY A 84 -0.46 -2.63 6.71
N CYS A 85 0.34 -3.10 7.67
CA CYS A 85 1.30 -4.20 7.45
C CYS A 85 0.65 -5.58 7.25
N GLY A 86 -0.65 -5.73 7.53
CA GLY A 86 -1.35 -7.00 7.45
C GLY A 86 -0.64 -8.13 8.20
N GLY A 87 -0.46 -9.27 7.54
CA GLY A 87 0.27 -10.43 8.06
C GLY A 87 1.79 -10.28 8.12
N GLY A 88 2.36 -9.08 7.91
CA GLY A 88 3.78 -8.78 8.10
C GLY A 88 4.69 -9.16 6.94
N ILE A 89 4.14 -9.45 5.76
CA ILE A 89 4.88 -9.92 4.57
C ILE A 89 6.03 -8.98 4.21
N PHE A 90 5.76 -7.68 4.16
CA PHE A 90 6.75 -6.71 3.74
C PHE A 90 7.67 -6.27 4.89
N CYS A 91 7.13 -6.07 6.10
CA CYS A 91 7.93 -5.97 7.33
C CYS A 91 9.03 -7.03 7.43
N GLU A 92 8.72 -8.31 7.21
CA GLU A 92 9.74 -9.36 7.24
C GLU A 92 10.77 -9.25 6.13
N TYR A 93 10.35 -8.85 4.93
CA TYR A 93 11.27 -8.61 3.83
C TYR A 93 12.29 -7.54 4.23
N ILE A 94 11.84 -6.42 4.80
CA ILE A 94 12.70 -5.32 5.25
C ILE A 94 13.60 -5.75 6.42
N ALA A 95 13.06 -6.46 7.41
CA ALA A 95 13.81 -6.97 8.55
C ALA A 95 14.93 -7.95 8.15
N LYS A 96 14.67 -8.82 7.17
CA LYS A 96 15.68 -9.75 6.60
C LYS A 96 16.84 -9.02 5.91
N GLN A 97 16.66 -7.75 5.53
CA GLN A 97 17.73 -6.89 5.00
C GLN A 97 18.52 -6.14 6.09
N GLY A 98 18.19 -6.38 7.37
CA GLY A 98 18.90 -5.84 8.53
C GLY A 98 18.35 -4.53 9.09
N TYR A 99 17.18 -4.08 8.63
CA TYR A 99 16.52 -2.88 9.15
C TYR A 99 15.61 -3.20 10.32
N ASN A 100 15.48 -2.25 11.25
CA ASN A 100 14.48 -2.31 12.30
C ASN A 100 13.19 -1.67 11.80
N ILE A 101 12.09 -2.39 11.86
CA ILE A 101 10.78 -1.94 11.38
C ILE A 101 9.69 -2.24 12.40
N LEU A 102 8.73 -1.32 12.50
CA LEU A 102 7.46 -1.49 13.21
C LEU A 102 6.36 -1.69 12.16
N GLY A 103 5.58 -2.75 12.26
CA GLY A 103 4.35 -2.91 11.48
C GLY A 103 3.12 -2.54 12.29
N ILE A 104 2.18 -1.82 11.69
CA ILE A 104 0.86 -1.59 12.29
C ILE A 104 -0.28 -1.98 11.35
N ASP A 105 -1.37 -2.46 11.92
CA ASP A 105 -2.61 -2.76 11.19
C ASP A 105 -3.81 -2.62 12.14
N VAL A 106 -5.00 -2.34 11.60
CA VAL A 106 -6.23 -2.29 12.41
C VAL A 106 -6.72 -3.70 12.77
N SER A 107 -6.33 -4.71 11.99
CA SER A 107 -6.70 -6.10 12.22
C SER A 107 -5.81 -6.76 13.27
N SER A 108 -6.36 -7.02 14.45
CA SER A 108 -5.67 -7.80 15.48
C SER A 108 -5.39 -9.24 15.04
N GLY A 109 -6.22 -9.81 14.15
CA GLY A 109 -6.01 -11.14 13.57
C GLY A 109 -4.77 -11.18 12.67
N ALA A 110 -4.64 -10.21 11.75
CA ALA A 110 -3.48 -10.10 10.89
C ALA A 110 -2.19 -9.82 11.70
N ILE A 111 -2.26 -8.94 12.70
CA ILE A 111 -1.14 -8.68 13.62
C ILE A 111 -0.70 -9.94 14.38
N SER A 112 -1.66 -10.76 14.83
CA SER A 112 -1.33 -12.03 15.50
C SER A 112 -0.60 -12.99 14.56
N VAL A 113 -1.02 -13.08 13.29
CA VAL A 113 -0.34 -13.87 12.25
C VAL A 113 1.06 -13.34 11.98
N ALA A 114 1.23 -12.01 11.89
CA ALA A 114 2.53 -11.37 11.66
C ALA A 114 3.52 -11.68 12.80
N GLN A 115 3.06 -11.61 14.05
CA GLN A 115 3.86 -11.93 15.22
C GLN A 115 4.23 -13.42 15.27
N GLU A 116 3.27 -14.31 15.00
CA GLU A 116 3.49 -15.75 14.96
C GLU A 116 4.53 -16.14 13.89
N HIS A 117 4.37 -15.64 12.67
CA HIS A 117 5.26 -15.98 11.57
C HIS A 117 6.67 -15.41 11.77
N ALA A 118 6.79 -14.17 12.28
CA ALA A 118 8.09 -13.59 12.60
C ALA A 118 8.83 -14.41 13.68
N LEU A 119 8.11 -14.89 14.71
CA LEU A 119 8.67 -15.76 15.75
C LEU A 119 9.16 -17.09 15.17
N MET A 120 8.38 -17.73 14.30
CA MET A 120 8.77 -18.97 13.61
C MET A 120 10.05 -18.80 12.79
N ASN A 121 10.29 -17.61 12.25
CA ASN A 121 11.45 -17.27 11.42
C ASN A 121 12.60 -16.64 12.21
N ASN A 122 12.52 -16.57 13.55
CA ASN A 122 13.51 -15.94 14.43
C ASN A 122 13.79 -14.47 14.07
N LEU A 123 12.76 -13.75 13.62
CA LEU A 123 12.84 -12.32 13.32
C LEU A 123 12.35 -11.51 14.52
N THR A 124 13.07 -10.45 14.86
CA THR A 124 12.66 -9.49 15.90
C THR A 124 12.02 -8.28 15.23
N ILE A 125 10.69 -8.31 15.09
CA ILE A 125 9.89 -7.24 14.49
C ILE A 125 8.82 -6.83 15.50
N ASN A 126 8.61 -5.52 15.66
CA ASN A 126 7.54 -5.02 16.50
C ASN A 126 6.26 -4.91 15.65
N TYR A 127 5.14 -5.42 16.15
CA TYR A 127 3.85 -5.33 15.50
C TYR A 127 2.80 -4.82 16.49
N GLN A 128 1.99 -3.86 16.07
CA GLN A 128 0.97 -3.25 16.94
C GLN A 128 -0.36 -3.08 16.22
N THR A 129 -1.46 -3.32 16.93
CA THR A 129 -2.78 -2.96 16.42
C THR A 129 -3.01 -1.46 16.59
N ALA A 130 -3.20 -0.73 15.48
CA ALA A 130 -3.45 0.70 15.48
C ALA A 130 -4.24 1.11 14.23
N SER A 131 -4.99 2.21 14.34
CA SER A 131 -5.70 2.80 13.20
C SER A 131 -4.85 3.90 12.55
N VAL A 132 -4.79 3.94 11.23
CA VAL A 132 -4.13 5.03 10.49
C VAL A 132 -4.82 6.39 10.71
N TYR A 133 -6.08 6.39 11.16
CA TYR A 133 -6.81 7.63 11.41
C TYR A 133 -6.44 8.30 12.74
N GLU A 134 -5.75 7.58 13.63
CA GLU A 134 -5.25 8.09 14.91
C GLU A 134 -4.02 7.28 15.33
N LEU A 135 -2.86 7.63 14.78
CA LEU A 135 -1.61 6.92 15.01
C LEU A 135 -1.07 7.25 16.42
N PRO A 136 -0.82 6.24 17.27
CA PRO A 136 -0.42 6.42 18.67
C PRO A 136 1.07 6.79 18.83
N PHE A 137 1.61 7.59 17.91
CA PHE A 137 3.00 8.00 17.87
C PHE A 137 3.11 9.52 17.93
N ALA A 138 4.20 9.99 18.50
CA ALA A 138 4.51 11.41 18.54
C ALA A 138 4.79 11.94 17.13
N ASP A 139 4.59 13.24 16.95
CA ASP A 139 4.97 13.92 15.71
C ASP A 139 6.47 13.71 15.45
N GLN A 140 6.82 13.53 14.18
CA GLN A 140 8.21 13.42 13.74
C GLN A 140 9.01 12.31 14.47
N SER A 141 8.38 11.16 14.73
CA SER A 141 9.04 10.03 15.40
C SER A 141 9.73 9.06 14.43
N PHE A 142 9.36 9.03 13.15
CA PHE A 142 9.88 8.08 12.16
C PHE A 142 10.74 8.74 11.08
N ASP A 143 11.84 8.08 10.72
CA ASP A 143 12.71 8.49 9.62
C ASP A 143 12.14 8.03 8.26
N VAL A 144 11.42 6.90 8.27
CA VAL A 144 10.75 6.34 7.09
C VAL A 144 9.35 5.88 7.48
N VAL A 145 8.34 6.33 6.72
CA VAL A 145 6.96 5.84 6.80
C VAL A 145 6.63 5.17 5.47
N MET A 146 6.22 3.90 5.55
CA MET A 146 5.90 3.06 4.41
C MET A 146 4.43 2.64 4.43
N SER A 147 3.83 2.44 3.27
CA SER A 147 2.48 1.91 3.11
C SER A 147 2.41 1.08 1.83
N SER A 148 2.10 -0.21 1.92
CA SER A 148 2.20 -1.13 0.79
C SER A 148 0.91 -1.89 0.55
N ASP A 149 0.34 -1.81 -0.65
CA ASP A 149 -1.01 -2.33 -0.99
C ASP A 149 -2.06 -2.00 0.09
N PHE A 150 -2.13 -0.71 0.47
CA PHE A 150 -2.93 -0.24 1.59
C PHE A 150 -3.82 0.96 1.27
N LEU A 151 -3.30 1.99 0.57
CA LEU A 151 -3.99 3.27 0.37
C LEU A 151 -5.31 3.12 -0.44
N GLU A 152 -5.36 2.15 -1.33
CA GLU A 152 -6.51 1.73 -2.15
C GLU A 152 -7.66 1.16 -1.33
N HIS A 153 -7.47 1.04 -0.02
CA HIS A 153 -8.46 0.53 0.89
C HIS A 153 -8.90 1.55 1.95
N ILE A 154 -8.46 2.81 1.82
CA ILE A 154 -8.68 3.86 2.82
C ILE A 154 -9.84 4.76 2.43
N GLU A 155 -10.86 4.78 3.29
CA GLU A 155 -12.05 5.61 3.10
C GLU A 155 -11.75 7.11 3.30
N ASP A 156 -10.97 7.47 4.33
CA ASP A 156 -10.55 8.84 4.61
C ASP A 156 -9.04 9.01 4.32
N LEU A 157 -8.72 9.01 3.02
CA LEU A 157 -7.34 9.08 2.55
C LEU A 157 -6.64 10.36 3.05
N GLU A 158 -7.37 11.48 3.16
CA GLU A 158 -6.83 12.73 3.67
C GLU A 158 -6.34 12.61 5.12
N THR A 159 -7.16 12.04 6.01
CA THR A 159 -6.77 11.82 7.41
C THR A 159 -5.59 10.84 7.51
N ALA A 160 -5.58 9.79 6.69
CA ALA A 160 -4.47 8.84 6.67
C ALA A 160 -3.15 9.48 6.22
N ILE A 161 -3.14 10.27 5.14
CA ILE A 161 -1.96 10.99 4.68
C ILE A 161 -1.52 12.03 5.71
N TYR A 162 -2.47 12.73 6.35
CA TYR A 162 -2.16 13.65 7.44
C TYR A 162 -1.42 12.96 8.59
N GLU A 163 -1.96 11.86 9.11
CA GLU A 163 -1.36 11.13 10.24
C GLU A 163 0.01 10.54 9.87
N MET A 164 0.15 9.93 8.69
CA MET A 164 1.44 9.42 8.20
C MET A 164 2.46 10.53 8.02
N SER A 165 2.05 11.70 7.49
CA SER A 165 2.92 12.86 7.42
C SER A 165 3.29 13.35 8.82
N ARG A 166 2.33 13.47 9.75
CA ARG A 166 2.55 13.97 11.12
C ARG A 166 3.67 13.21 11.83
N ILE A 167 3.64 11.87 11.78
CA ILE A 167 4.63 11.02 12.45
C ILE A 167 5.98 10.96 11.70
N LEU A 168 6.02 11.35 10.43
CA LEU A 168 7.24 11.40 9.62
C LEU A 168 8.10 12.62 10.02
N LYS A 169 9.41 12.41 10.20
CA LYS A 169 10.38 13.48 10.44
C LYS A 169 10.56 14.36 9.22
N HIS A 170 10.96 15.62 9.41
CA HIS A 170 11.47 16.43 8.29
C HIS A 170 12.69 15.78 7.65
N ASN A 171 12.77 15.83 6.32
CA ASN A 171 13.69 15.08 5.46
C ASN A 171 13.54 13.55 5.56
N GLY A 172 12.50 13.07 6.25
CA GLY A 172 12.15 11.65 6.28
C GLY A 172 11.52 11.20 4.96
N LEU A 173 11.59 9.91 4.71
CA LEU A 173 11.05 9.27 3.51
C LEU A 173 9.63 8.79 3.72
N PHE A 174 8.74 9.19 2.82
CA PHE A 174 7.46 8.54 2.62
C PHE A 174 7.57 7.61 1.42
N ILE A 175 7.25 6.33 1.56
CA ILE A 175 7.34 5.33 0.48
C ILE A 175 6.01 4.59 0.39
N PHE A 176 5.50 4.39 -0.81
CA PHE A 176 4.20 3.74 -0.98
C PHE A 176 4.07 2.98 -2.29
N ASP A 177 3.19 2.01 -2.31
CA ASP A 177 2.55 1.47 -3.51
C ASP A 177 1.03 1.35 -3.29
N THR A 178 0.28 1.50 -4.38
CA THR A 178 -1.19 1.43 -4.36
C THR A 178 -1.76 1.19 -5.76
N ILE A 179 -3.02 0.77 -5.84
CA ILE A 179 -3.75 0.57 -7.09
C ILE A 179 -4.13 1.90 -7.74
N TYR A 180 -3.76 2.05 -9.02
CA TYR A 180 -4.18 3.18 -9.85
C TYR A 180 -5.66 3.09 -10.18
N ARG A 181 -6.42 4.15 -9.92
CA ARG A 181 -7.82 4.23 -10.34
C ARG A 181 -7.97 4.47 -11.84
N SER A 182 -8.25 3.38 -12.58
CA SER A 182 -8.58 3.41 -14.01
C SER A 182 -9.58 2.31 -14.38
N GLU A 183 -10.32 2.47 -15.48
CA GLU A 183 -11.24 1.44 -16.02
C GLU A 183 -10.52 0.10 -16.19
N ASN A 184 -9.28 0.18 -16.67
CA ASN A 184 -8.34 -0.90 -16.79
C ASN A 184 -8.12 -1.60 -15.43
N SER A 185 -7.62 -0.89 -14.41
CA SER A 185 -7.42 -1.50 -13.08
C SER A 185 -8.69 -2.14 -12.52
N VAL A 186 -9.86 -1.51 -12.70
CA VAL A 186 -11.15 -2.10 -12.29
C VAL A 186 -11.38 -3.43 -13.01
N GLN A 187 -11.28 -3.47 -14.35
CA GLN A 187 -11.44 -4.71 -15.11
C GLN A 187 -10.48 -5.80 -14.62
N TYR A 188 -9.23 -5.43 -14.35
CA TYR A 188 -8.22 -6.39 -13.91
C TYR A 188 -8.55 -7.00 -12.55
N PHE A 189 -8.69 -6.19 -11.50
CA PHE A 189 -8.92 -6.69 -10.14
C PHE A 189 -10.28 -7.37 -10.00
N MET A 190 -11.33 -6.85 -10.63
CA MET A 190 -12.65 -7.50 -10.63
C MET A 190 -12.64 -8.83 -11.40
N SER A 191 -11.83 -8.95 -12.46
CA SER A 191 -11.66 -10.23 -13.14
C SER A 191 -10.98 -11.28 -12.26
N LEU A 192 -10.04 -10.88 -11.40
CA LEU A 192 -9.39 -11.79 -10.45
C LEU A 192 -10.39 -12.27 -9.38
N GLU A 193 -11.23 -11.38 -8.85
CA GLU A 193 -12.31 -11.74 -7.93
C GLU A 193 -13.32 -12.70 -8.60
N SER A 194 -13.76 -12.40 -9.82
CA SER A 194 -14.72 -13.26 -10.55
C SER A 194 -14.18 -14.65 -10.91
N GLN A 195 -12.85 -14.80 -10.93
CA GLN A 195 -12.15 -16.06 -11.23
C GLN A 195 -11.73 -16.79 -9.95
N ASP A 196 -12.17 -16.34 -8.77
CA ASP A 196 -11.79 -16.87 -7.46
C ASP A 196 -10.27 -16.89 -7.23
N LYS A 197 -9.51 -16.03 -7.93
CA LYS A 197 -8.05 -15.88 -7.75
C LYS A 197 -7.71 -15.05 -6.51
N ILE A 198 -8.61 -14.16 -6.14
CA ILE A 198 -8.62 -13.42 -4.88
C ILE A 198 -10.03 -13.45 -4.30
N PRO A 199 -10.20 -13.34 -2.96
CA PRO A 199 -11.52 -13.37 -2.34
C PRO A 199 -12.45 -12.26 -2.88
N PRO A 200 -13.74 -12.55 -3.09
CA PRO A 200 -14.71 -11.50 -3.40
C PRO A 200 -14.75 -10.40 -2.32
N GLY A 201 -14.79 -9.15 -2.75
CA GLY A 201 -14.83 -7.98 -1.85
C GLY A 201 -13.46 -7.59 -1.28
N THR A 202 -12.37 -8.09 -1.86
CA THR A 202 -11.00 -7.67 -1.52
C THR A 202 -10.79 -6.21 -1.90
N HIS A 203 -11.28 -5.80 -3.07
CA HIS A 203 -11.14 -4.44 -3.56
C HIS A 203 -12.49 -3.74 -3.69
N ASP A 204 -12.57 -2.52 -3.18
CA ASP A 204 -13.58 -1.55 -3.59
C ASP A 204 -12.94 -0.64 -4.65
N PRO A 205 -13.31 -0.75 -5.94
CA PRO A 205 -12.76 0.09 -6.99
C PRO A 205 -12.96 1.59 -6.77
N PHE A 206 -13.91 1.98 -5.91
CA PHE A 206 -14.12 3.39 -5.57
C PHE A 206 -12.99 3.96 -4.68
N LEU A 207 -12.25 3.09 -4.00
CA LEU A 207 -11.14 3.47 -3.12
C LEU A 207 -9.78 3.49 -3.81
N PHE A 208 -9.69 3.01 -5.06
CA PHE A 208 -8.46 3.12 -5.84
C PHE A 208 -8.00 4.58 -5.96
N VAL A 209 -6.69 4.81 -5.98
CA VAL A 209 -6.12 6.14 -5.80
C VAL A 209 -5.61 6.67 -7.14
N LYS A 210 -5.95 7.92 -7.50
CA LYS A 210 -5.28 8.58 -8.63
C LYS A 210 -3.96 9.21 -8.17
N PRO A 211 -2.89 9.11 -8.97
CA PRO A 211 -1.65 9.86 -8.81
C PRO A 211 -1.82 11.31 -8.38
N GLU A 212 -2.66 12.06 -9.09
CA GLU A 212 -2.81 13.50 -8.89
C GLU A 212 -3.53 13.81 -7.56
N GLU A 213 -4.39 12.90 -7.07
CA GLU A 213 -5.04 13.02 -5.77
C GLU A 213 -4.04 12.77 -4.64
N LEU A 214 -3.23 11.72 -4.76
CA LEU A 214 -2.21 11.41 -3.79
C LEU A 214 -1.17 12.52 -3.71
N GLU A 215 -0.67 13.01 -4.87
CA GLU A 215 0.28 14.10 -4.95
C GLU A 215 -0.26 15.39 -4.32
N ALA A 216 -1.54 15.74 -4.57
CA ALA A 216 -2.16 16.91 -3.97
C ALA A 216 -2.26 16.79 -2.44
N LEU A 217 -2.62 15.61 -1.93
CA LEU A 217 -2.71 15.34 -0.49
C LEU A 217 -1.33 15.34 0.19
N THR A 218 -0.35 14.64 -0.37
CA THR A 218 1.01 14.61 0.19
C THR A 218 1.61 16.00 0.20
N THR A 219 1.49 16.76 -0.90
CA THR A 219 1.97 18.15 -0.98
C THR A 219 1.29 19.04 0.06
N LYS A 220 -0.03 18.92 0.22
CA LYS A 220 -0.80 19.67 1.23
C LYS A 220 -0.26 19.45 2.66
N TYR A 221 0.23 18.24 2.95
CA TYR A 221 0.79 17.88 4.25
C TYR A 221 2.32 17.85 4.28
N GLY A 222 2.98 18.58 3.38
CA GLY A 222 4.42 18.81 3.42
C GLY A 222 5.27 17.63 2.99
N ILE A 223 4.74 16.71 2.19
CA ILE A 223 5.51 15.64 1.55
C ILE A 223 5.57 15.93 0.05
N GLU A 224 6.78 16.22 -0.44
CA GLU A 224 7.02 16.40 -1.87
C GLU A 224 7.39 15.06 -2.51
N LEU A 225 6.61 14.61 -3.50
CA LEU A 225 6.93 13.40 -4.25
C LEU A 225 8.17 13.61 -5.11
N ALA A 226 9.13 12.71 -5.00
CA ALA A 226 10.43 12.83 -5.65
C ALA A 226 10.33 12.45 -7.13
N ARG A 227 10.88 13.30 -8.00
CA ARG A 227 10.95 13.05 -9.45
C ARG A 227 12.39 12.82 -9.87
N ASP A 228 12.77 11.58 -10.18
CA ASP A 228 14.15 11.20 -10.55
C ASP A 228 14.19 10.17 -11.70
N ASP A 229 15.38 9.74 -12.13
CA ASP A 229 15.53 8.79 -13.25
C ASP A 229 14.79 7.45 -13.03
N ARG A 230 14.58 7.03 -11.78
CA ARG A 230 13.81 5.84 -11.39
C ARG A 230 12.36 6.17 -11.09
N ASN A 231 12.03 7.45 -10.94
CA ASN A 231 10.72 7.94 -10.60
C ASN A 231 10.38 9.21 -11.41
N PRO A 232 10.37 9.17 -12.76
CA PRO A 232 10.40 10.40 -13.58
C PRO A 232 9.18 11.29 -13.41
N TYR A 233 8.07 10.74 -12.91
CA TYR A 233 6.79 11.43 -12.77
C TYR A 233 6.36 11.62 -11.31
N GLY A 234 7.22 11.30 -10.33
CA GLY A 234 6.82 11.26 -8.93
C GLY A 234 6.23 9.92 -8.52
N LEU A 235 5.80 9.12 -9.52
CA LEU A 235 5.44 7.71 -9.41
C LEU A 235 6.19 6.86 -10.46
N LEU A 236 6.78 5.75 -10.02
CA LEU A 236 7.29 4.68 -10.86
C LEU A 236 6.13 3.73 -11.19
N ILE A 237 5.82 3.62 -12.49
CA ILE A 237 4.70 2.82 -12.98
C ILE A 237 5.26 1.50 -13.49
N GLU A 238 5.43 0.56 -12.57
CA GLU A 238 5.74 -0.83 -12.89
C GLU A 238 4.43 -1.61 -12.96
N SER A 239 4.04 -2.03 -14.16
CA SER A 239 2.86 -2.90 -14.33
C SER A 239 3.18 -4.31 -13.84
N ILE A 240 2.40 -4.77 -12.86
CA ILE A 240 2.46 -6.12 -12.32
C ILE A 240 1.21 -6.87 -12.80
N GLU A 241 1.40 -7.96 -13.56
CA GLU A 241 0.31 -8.78 -14.09
C GLU A 241 0.40 -10.22 -13.57
N PHE A 242 -0.72 -10.77 -13.13
CA PHE A 242 -0.85 -12.19 -12.79
C PHE A 242 -0.89 -13.05 -14.06
N ILE A 243 0.23 -13.71 -14.35
CA ILE A 243 0.43 -14.60 -15.50
C ILE A 243 0.89 -15.97 -14.97
N ASP A 244 0.18 -17.03 -15.34
CA ASP A 244 0.49 -18.42 -14.99
C ASP A 244 0.64 -18.70 -13.48
N GLY A 245 -0.23 -18.12 -12.65
CA GLY A 245 -0.21 -18.35 -11.20
C GLY A 245 0.79 -17.49 -10.42
N CYS A 246 1.49 -16.56 -11.08
CA CYS A 246 2.45 -15.65 -10.46
C CYS A 246 2.21 -14.22 -10.96
N PHE A 247 2.43 -13.23 -10.10
CA PHE A 247 2.54 -11.84 -10.55
C PHE A 247 3.90 -11.62 -11.22
N GLN A 248 3.90 -11.22 -12.48
CA GLN A 248 5.06 -10.98 -13.30
C GLN A 248 5.20 -9.50 -13.62
N LEU A 249 6.43 -9.00 -13.62
CA LEU A 249 6.77 -7.67 -14.10
C LEU A 249 6.64 -7.65 -15.63
N LYS A 250 5.74 -6.82 -16.17
CA LYS A 250 5.57 -6.77 -17.64
C LYS A 250 6.30 -5.60 -18.27
N SER A 251 6.25 -4.42 -17.66
CA SER A 251 6.99 -3.24 -18.13
C SER A 251 6.85 -2.02 -17.22
N ILE A 252 7.83 -1.13 -17.31
CA ILE A 252 7.67 0.29 -17.02
C ILE A 252 6.96 0.90 -18.25
N LYS A 253 5.63 0.96 -18.25
CA LYS A 253 4.86 1.58 -19.34
C LYS A 253 4.04 2.73 -18.79
N GLU A 254 3.82 3.72 -19.66
CA GLU A 254 3.12 4.97 -19.39
C GLU A 254 1.83 4.82 -18.57
N LYS A 255 1.43 5.94 -17.95
CA LYS A 255 0.24 6.20 -17.11
C LYS A 255 -1.09 5.54 -17.53
N ASP A 256 -1.20 4.98 -18.72
CA ASP A 256 -2.48 4.66 -19.34
C ASP A 256 -2.79 3.16 -19.52
N ASN A 257 -1.95 2.20 -19.09
CA ASN A 257 -2.26 0.77 -19.30
C ASN A 257 -1.85 -0.22 -18.15
N PHE A 258 -2.49 -0.07 -16.97
CA PHE A 258 -2.55 -0.99 -15.79
C PHE A 258 -1.33 -1.00 -14.84
N GLY A 259 -1.41 -1.16 -13.50
CA GLY A 259 -2.53 -1.46 -12.57
C GLY A 259 -2.22 -1.03 -11.11
N THR A 260 -0.97 -1.12 -10.67
CA THR A 260 -0.43 -0.52 -9.44
C THR A 260 0.64 0.51 -9.78
N TYR A 261 0.95 1.41 -8.85
CA TYR A 261 2.09 2.32 -8.96
C TYR A 261 2.81 2.43 -7.62
N ILE A 262 4.13 2.63 -7.68
CA ILE A 262 5.00 2.77 -6.51
C ILE A 262 5.68 4.14 -6.56
N GLY A 263 5.90 4.77 -5.41
CA GLY A 263 6.50 6.08 -5.35
C GLY A 263 7.14 6.36 -4.02
N TYR A 264 7.82 7.50 -3.96
CA TYR A 264 8.36 8.01 -2.71
C TYR A 264 8.35 9.54 -2.71
N GLY A 265 8.34 10.11 -1.50
CA GLY A 265 8.45 11.53 -1.27
C GLY A 265 9.30 11.85 -0.06
N ILE A 266 9.66 13.11 0.07
CA ILE A 266 10.47 13.63 1.17
C ILE A 266 9.61 14.63 1.92
N LYS A 267 9.54 14.50 3.24
CA LYS A 267 8.90 15.51 4.06
C LYS A 267 9.73 16.79 4.06
N THR A 268 9.17 17.89 3.58
CA THR A 268 9.83 19.19 3.60
C THR A 268 9.85 19.75 5.03
N LYS A 269 10.77 20.68 5.28
CA LYS A 269 10.70 21.49 6.50
C LYS A 269 9.52 22.46 6.33
N GLU A 270 8.77 22.70 7.40
CA GLU A 270 7.89 23.88 7.41
C GLU A 270 8.79 25.11 7.25
N ASP A 271 8.45 26.02 6.35
CA ASP A 271 9.15 27.28 6.20
C ASP A 271 9.06 28.02 7.55
N GLU A 272 10.21 28.21 8.23
CA GLU A 272 10.33 29.01 9.47
C GLU A 272 9.96 30.48 9.27
#